data_AF-A0A1D2MLZ9-F1
#
_entry.id   AF-A0A1D2MLZ9-F1
#
_cell.length_a   1.000
_cell.length_b   1.000
_cell.length_c   1.000
_cell.angle_alpha   90.00
_cell.angle_beta   90.00
_cell.angle_gamma   90.00
#
_symmetry.space_group_name_H-M   'P 1'
#
loop_
_entity.id
_entity.type
_entity.pdbx_description
1 polymer ?
#
loop_
_entity_poly.entity_id
_entity_poly.type
_entity_poly.pdbx_seq_one_letter_code
_entity_poly.pdbx_strand_id
1 'polypeptide(L)'
;MKVIAFTLLFAALVAATPVQNGSKRLILTGVDSPAVWLSEQEIWKLIENNQRFIDITGQSETPVLAQHTRAIPTTLKFQSVVSRLVGNINRPRVEEFVRDFSSYRTRYYTSDTGVQSQKWLLQQVQAA
;
A
#
# COMPACT_ATOMS: atom_id res chain seq x y z
N MET A 1 23.64 59.19 5.93
CA MET A 1 23.20 58.28 7.02
C MET A 1 22.74 56.99 6.37
N LYS A 2 23.51 55.90 6.55
CA LYS A 2 23.27 54.60 5.90
C LYS A 2 22.34 53.78 6.80
N VAL A 3 21.15 53.45 6.34
CA VAL A 3 20.20 52.60 7.06
C VAL A 3 20.38 51.18 6.55
N ILE A 4 20.93 50.30 7.38
CA ILE A 4 21.20 48.90 7.06
C ILE A 4 19.92 48.11 7.34
N ALA A 5 19.29 47.57 6.29
CA ALA A 5 18.13 46.72 6.41
C ALA A 5 18.56 45.30 6.82
N PHE A 6 18.20 44.88 8.03
CA PHE A 6 18.38 43.51 8.51
C PHE A 6 17.20 42.65 8.04
N THR A 7 17.37 41.92 6.94
CA THR A 7 16.43 40.89 6.51
C THR A 7 16.60 39.64 7.37
N LEU A 8 15.64 39.36 8.24
CA LEU A 8 15.52 38.10 8.98
C LEU A 8 15.09 36.99 8.01
N LEU A 9 16.05 36.19 7.58
CA LEU A 9 15.85 34.95 6.85
C LEU A 9 15.37 33.87 7.83
N PHE A 10 14.07 33.61 7.90
CA PHE A 10 13.53 32.47 8.63
C PHE A 10 13.74 31.20 7.80
N ALA A 11 14.87 30.51 8.02
CA ALA A 11 15.05 29.15 7.55
C ALA A 11 14.23 28.22 8.45
N ALA A 12 13.06 27.78 7.97
CA ALA A 12 12.30 26.72 8.63
C ALA A 12 13.05 25.39 8.46
N LEU A 13 13.93 25.08 9.41
CA LEU A 13 14.54 23.77 9.53
C LEU A 13 13.46 22.80 10.00
N VAL A 14 12.80 22.11 9.06
CA VAL A 14 11.90 20.99 9.37
C VAL A 14 12.79 19.84 9.84
N ALA A 15 13.11 19.83 11.14
CA ALA A 15 13.70 18.67 11.77
C ALA A 15 12.66 17.54 11.73
N ALA A 16 12.96 16.46 11.01
CA ALA A 16 12.20 15.23 11.05
C ALA A 16 12.36 14.61 12.45
N THR A 17 11.53 15.07 13.40
CA THR A 17 11.40 14.40 14.69
C THR A 17 10.66 13.08 14.45
N PRO A 18 11.18 11.94 14.96
CA PRO A 18 10.40 10.72 14.98
C PRO A 18 9.23 10.93 15.94
N VAL A 19 8.07 11.26 15.37
CA VAL A 19 6.84 11.46 16.13
C VAL A 19 6.41 10.11 16.72
N GLN A 20 6.60 9.97 18.03
CA GLN A 20 6.01 8.92 18.87
C GLN A 20 4.49 9.17 18.98
N ASN A 21 3.74 9.01 17.88
CA ASN A 21 2.28 9.00 17.89
C ASN A 21 1.82 7.55 18.09
N GLY A 22 1.65 7.13 19.34
CA GLY A 22 1.42 5.72 19.71
C GLY A 22 0.23 4.99 19.07
N SER A 23 -0.58 5.65 18.23
CA SER A 23 -1.69 5.03 17.49
C SER A 23 -2.08 5.72 16.18
N LYS A 24 -1.46 6.86 15.83
CA LYS A 24 -1.83 7.58 14.60
C LYS A 24 -1.00 7.09 13.41
N ARG A 25 -1.62 7.11 12.24
CA ARG A 25 -1.00 6.80 10.95
C ARG A 25 -0.91 8.07 10.09
N LEU A 26 0.16 8.21 9.34
CA LEU A 26 0.32 9.29 8.37
C LEU A 26 -0.42 8.90 7.09
N ILE A 27 -1.53 9.58 6.83
CA ILE A 27 -2.47 9.23 5.77
C ILE A 27 -2.45 10.30 4.66
N LEU A 28 -2.37 9.84 3.42
CA LEU A 28 -2.52 10.65 2.21
C LEU A 28 -3.87 10.36 1.56
N THR A 29 -4.69 11.39 1.34
CA THR A 29 -6.04 11.25 0.74
C THR A 29 -6.10 11.62 -0.74
N GLY A 30 -5.03 12.20 -1.28
CA GLY A 30 -4.93 12.62 -2.67
C GLY A 30 -3.49 13.03 -3.00
N VAL A 31 -3.16 13.08 -4.29
CA VAL A 31 -1.81 13.41 -4.76
C VAL A 31 -1.41 14.83 -4.36
N ASP A 32 -2.37 15.77 -4.41
CA ASP A 32 -2.15 17.19 -4.10
C ASP A 32 -2.50 17.55 -2.65
N SER A 33 -2.99 16.58 -1.88
CA SER A 33 -3.37 16.78 -0.47
C SER A 33 -2.14 16.60 0.42
N PRO A 34 -1.93 17.45 1.44
CA PRO A 34 -0.90 17.19 2.44
C PRO A 34 -1.24 15.91 3.22
N ALA A 35 -0.21 15.17 3.62
CA ALA A 35 -0.39 14.01 4.49
C ALA A 35 -0.76 14.45 5.92
N VAL A 36 -1.70 13.73 6.53
CA VAL A 36 -2.25 14.07 7.86
C VAL A 36 -2.15 12.87 8.80
N TRP A 37 -1.77 13.12 10.06
CA TRP A 37 -1.77 12.08 11.10
C TRP A 37 -3.19 11.82 11.61
N LEU A 38 -3.73 10.65 11.27
CA LEU A 38 -5.09 10.22 11.63
C LEU A 38 -5.06 9.03 12.60
N SER A 39 -6.01 9.01 13.52
CA SER A 39 -6.33 7.84 14.36
C SER A 39 -7.08 6.78 13.56
N GLU A 40 -7.15 5.56 14.10
CA GLU A 40 -7.90 4.47 13.48
C GLU A 40 -9.38 4.82 13.26
N GLN A 41 -10.04 5.48 14.22
CA GLN A 41 -11.44 5.88 14.07
C GLN A 41 -11.64 6.89 12.93
N GLU A 42 -10.69 7.81 12.72
CA GLU A 42 -10.74 8.76 11.61
C GLU A 42 -10.51 8.05 10.27
N ILE A 43 -9.62 7.05 10.23
CA ILE A 43 -9.43 6.20 9.05
C ILE A 43 -10.70 5.41 8.72
N TRP A 44 -11.39 4.86 9.73
CA TRP A 44 -12.67 4.20 9.53
C TRP A 44 -13.73 5.12 8.94
N LYS A 45 -13.78 6.39 9.34
CA LYS A 45 -14.67 7.39 8.70
C LYS A 45 -14.33 7.61 7.23
N LEU A 46 -13.05 7.56 6.84
CA LEU A 46 -12.68 7.64 5.41
C LEU A 46 -13.26 6.43 4.64
N ILE A 47 -13.16 5.23 5.22
CA ILE A 47 -13.72 4.00 4.64
C ILE A 47 -15.24 4.09 4.53
N GLU A 48 -15.93 4.49 5.59
CA GLU A 48 -17.39 4.68 5.63
C GLU A 48 -17.87 5.68 4.58
N ASN A 49 -17.10 6.76 4.36
CA ASN A 49 -17.38 7.78 3.36
C ASN A 49 -16.92 7.38 1.94
N ASN A 50 -16.41 6.16 1.76
CA ASN A 50 -15.84 5.66 0.51
C ASN A 50 -14.72 6.57 -0.05
N GLN A 51 -14.01 7.28 0.84
CA GLN A 51 -12.89 8.14 0.52
C GLN A 51 -11.61 7.31 0.47
N ARG A 52 -10.94 7.32 -0.69
CA ARG A 52 -9.66 6.62 -0.88
C ARG A 52 -8.54 7.31 -0.09
N PHE A 53 -7.63 6.50 0.42
CA PHE A 53 -6.45 6.98 1.12
C PHE A 53 -5.31 5.96 1.01
N ILE A 54 -4.10 6.40 1.32
CA ILE A 54 -2.89 5.58 1.42
C ILE A 54 -2.24 5.85 2.77
N ASP A 55 -1.89 4.79 3.50
CA ASP A 55 -1.05 4.89 4.68
C ASP A 55 0.43 4.95 4.25
N ILE A 56 1.08 6.09 4.54
CA ILE A 56 2.50 6.34 4.27
C ILE A 56 3.32 6.41 5.56
N THR A 57 2.79 5.89 6.67
CA THR A 57 3.51 5.85 7.96
C THR A 57 4.84 5.14 7.81
N GLY A 58 5.93 5.83 8.18
CA GLY A 58 7.29 5.29 8.10
C GLY A 58 7.89 5.29 6.69
N GLN A 59 7.21 5.84 5.69
CA GLN A 59 7.81 6.08 4.37
C GLN A 59 8.69 7.33 4.42
N SER A 60 9.90 7.23 3.87
CA SER A 60 10.86 8.34 3.82
C SER A 60 10.53 9.36 2.73
N GLU A 61 9.77 8.95 1.71
CA GLU A 61 9.38 9.78 0.57
C GLU A 61 7.88 9.57 0.30
N THR A 62 7.17 10.63 -0.07
CA THR A 62 5.82 10.51 -0.60
C THR A 62 5.86 9.75 -1.92
N PRO A 63 5.02 8.71 -2.11
CA PRO A 63 5.03 7.91 -3.33
C PRO A 63 4.73 8.79 -4.54
N VAL A 64 5.75 9.04 -5.36
CA VAL A 64 5.59 9.74 -6.63
C VAL A 64 5.11 8.71 -7.66
N LEU A 65 4.03 9.03 -8.37
CA LEU A 65 3.60 8.24 -9.51
C LEU A 65 4.69 8.32 -10.59
N ALA A 66 5.52 7.29 -10.68
CA ALA A 66 6.46 7.16 -11.79
C ALA A 66 5.66 7.06 -13.08
N GLN A 67 5.75 8.09 -13.91
CA GLN A 67 5.12 8.08 -15.23
C GLN A 67 5.88 7.04 -16.07
N HIS A 68 5.27 5.88 -16.30
CA HIS A 68 5.86 4.85 -17.17
C HIS A 68 5.87 5.36 -18.60
N THR A 69 6.99 5.94 -19.03
CA THR A 69 7.20 6.45 -20.40
C THR A 69 7.59 5.37 -21.40
N ARG A 70 7.76 4.12 -20.95
CA ARG A 70 8.11 3.01 -21.84
C ARG A 70 6.92 2.63 -22.70
N ALA A 71 7.11 2.68 -24.01
CA ALA A 71 6.13 2.18 -24.96
C ALA A 71 5.83 0.70 -24.69
N ILE A 72 4.54 0.35 -24.69
CA ILE A 72 4.11 -1.05 -24.65
C ILE A 72 4.63 -1.71 -25.94
N PRO A 73 5.35 -2.84 -25.87
CA PRO A 73 5.83 -3.52 -27.06
C PRO A 73 4.68 -3.89 -28.00
N THR A 74 4.85 -3.62 -29.29
CA THR A 74 3.85 -3.96 -30.34
C THR A 74 3.95 -5.43 -30.80
N THR A 75 4.98 -6.15 -30.34
CA THR A 75 5.24 -7.55 -30.70
C THR A 75 5.44 -8.42 -29.47
N LEU A 76 4.84 -9.62 -29.46
CA LEU A 76 4.97 -10.57 -28.36
C LEU A 76 6.10 -11.58 -28.63
N LYS A 77 7.16 -11.56 -27.82
CA LYS A 77 8.37 -12.40 -28.00
C LYS A 77 8.23 -13.82 -27.42
N PHE A 78 7.41 -14.02 -26.39
CA PHE A 78 7.37 -15.26 -25.60
C PHE A 78 6.09 -16.05 -25.77
N GLN A 79 5.45 -15.97 -26.94
CA GLN A 79 4.14 -16.58 -27.20
C GLN A 79 4.14 -18.09 -26.89
N SER A 80 5.15 -18.83 -27.34
CA SER A 80 5.25 -20.27 -27.09
C SER A 80 5.40 -20.63 -25.60
N VAL A 81 6.15 -19.84 -24.84
CA VAL A 81 6.33 -20.01 -23.40
C VAL A 81 5.01 -19.74 -22.67
N VAL A 82 4.35 -18.62 -23.00
CA VAL A 82 3.07 -18.24 -22.39
C VAL A 82 2.00 -19.28 -22.71
N SER A 83 1.88 -19.73 -23.96
CA SER A 83 0.91 -20.77 -24.35
C SER A 83 1.11 -22.06 -23.56
N ARG A 84 2.37 -22.46 -23.31
CA ARG A 84 2.67 -23.65 -22.48
C ARG A 84 2.24 -23.43 -21.03
N LEU A 85 2.53 -22.27 -20.44
CA LEU A 85 2.14 -21.95 -19.06
C LEU A 85 0.62 -21.91 -18.89
N VAL A 86 -0.09 -21.32 -19.86
CA VAL A 86 -1.56 -21.30 -19.89
C VAL A 86 -2.12 -22.71 -19.96
N GLY A 87 -1.51 -23.60 -20.75
CA GLY A 87 -1.88 -25.01 -20.81
C GLY A 87 -1.67 -25.78 -19.49
N ASN A 88 -0.80 -25.31 -18.62
CA ASN A 88 -0.52 -25.92 -17.31
C ASN A 88 -1.44 -25.41 -16.19
N ILE A 89 -2.39 -24.51 -16.48
CA ILE A 89 -3.32 -24.01 -15.47
C ILE A 89 -4.20 -25.15 -14.96
N ASN A 90 -4.07 -25.46 -13.68
CA ASN A 90 -4.92 -26.43 -12.99
C ASN A 90 -6.14 -25.72 -12.38
N ARG A 91 -7.25 -25.69 -13.13
CA ARG A 91 -8.51 -25.06 -12.69
C ARG A 91 -9.04 -25.66 -11.37
N PRO A 92 -9.13 -27.00 -11.19
CA PRO A 92 -9.56 -27.58 -9.92
C PRO A 92 -8.76 -27.08 -8.71
N ARG A 93 -7.43 -26.97 -8.84
CA ARG A 93 -6.56 -26.43 -7.78
C ARG A 93 -6.91 -24.97 -7.44
N VAL A 94 -7.21 -24.14 -8.43
CA VAL A 94 -7.60 -22.73 -8.22
C VAL A 94 -8.95 -22.65 -7.50
N GLU A 95 -9.92 -23.46 -7.92
CA GLU A 95 -11.25 -23.51 -7.31
C GLU A 95 -11.18 -24.00 -5.86
N GLU A 96 -10.40 -25.05 -5.59
CA GLU A 96 -10.13 -25.55 -4.24
C GLU A 96 -9.44 -24.50 -3.37
N PHE A 97 -8.40 -23.84 -3.87
CA PHE A 97 -7.72 -22.77 -3.14
C PHE A 97 -8.69 -21.65 -2.74
N VAL A 98 -9.52 -21.18 -3.68
CA VAL A 98 -10.50 -20.10 -3.40
C VAL A 98 -11.56 -20.58 -2.42
N ARG A 99 -12.09 -21.81 -2.57
CA ARG A 99 -13.06 -22.40 -1.65
C ARG A 99 -12.50 -22.44 -0.22
N ASP A 100 -11.32 -22.99 -0.05
CA ASP A 100 -10.73 -23.21 1.27
C ASP A 100 -10.31 -21.88 1.90
N PHE A 101 -9.69 -20.97 1.14
CA PHE A 101 -9.28 -19.65 1.64
C PHE A 101 -10.47 -18.72 1.92
N SER A 102 -11.59 -18.91 1.23
CA SER A 102 -12.84 -18.17 1.48
C SER A 102 -13.69 -18.73 2.62
N SER A 103 -13.39 -19.94 3.10
CA SER A 103 -14.15 -20.58 4.18
C SER A 103 -13.93 -19.96 5.57
N TYR A 104 -12.84 -19.21 5.75
CA TYR A 104 -12.59 -18.48 7.00
C TYR A 104 -13.63 -17.38 7.23
N ARG A 105 -14.23 -17.33 8.42
CA ARG A 105 -15.26 -16.34 8.80
C ARG A 105 -14.85 -14.89 8.51
N THR A 106 -13.59 -14.54 8.74
CA THR A 106 -12.98 -13.28 8.32
C THR A 106 -11.46 -13.46 8.20
N ARG A 107 -10.84 -12.64 7.35
CA ARG A 107 -9.38 -12.57 7.15
C ARG A 107 -8.81 -11.23 7.64
N TYR A 108 -9.51 -10.57 8.57
CA TYR A 108 -9.09 -9.29 9.12
C TYR A 108 -7.81 -9.44 9.95
N TYR A 109 -6.89 -8.48 9.84
CA TYR A 109 -5.52 -8.64 10.35
C TYR A 109 -5.41 -8.77 11.88
N THR A 110 -6.42 -8.33 12.64
CA THR A 110 -6.45 -8.48 14.11
C THR A 110 -7.26 -9.67 14.60
N SER A 111 -7.91 -10.44 13.72
CA SER A 111 -8.73 -11.57 14.14
C SER A 111 -7.92 -12.87 14.21
N ASP A 112 -8.32 -13.78 15.10
CA ASP A 112 -7.71 -15.11 15.20
C ASP A 112 -7.82 -15.88 13.87
N THR A 113 -8.98 -15.80 13.21
CA THR A 113 -9.20 -16.40 11.89
C THR A 113 -8.34 -15.76 10.80
N GLY A 114 -7.99 -14.48 10.94
CA GLY A 114 -7.02 -13.79 10.08
C GLY A 114 -5.64 -14.41 10.19
N VAL A 115 -5.14 -14.57 11.42
CA VAL A 115 -3.85 -15.23 11.69
C VAL A 115 -3.83 -16.67 11.16
N GLN A 116 -4.91 -17.43 11.37
CA GLN A 116 -5.05 -18.79 10.85
C GLN A 116 -5.02 -18.81 9.31
N SER A 117 -5.77 -17.93 8.65
CA SER A 117 -5.79 -17.84 7.19
C SER A 117 -4.43 -17.46 6.60
N GLN A 118 -3.68 -16.58 7.27
CA GLN A 118 -2.32 -16.21 6.86
C GLN A 118 -1.36 -17.39 7.00
N LYS A 119 -1.43 -18.14 8.11
CA LYS A 119 -0.61 -19.34 8.32
C LYS A 119 -0.90 -20.40 7.27
N TRP A 120 -2.18 -20.62 6.96
CA TRP A 120 -2.58 -21.52 5.89
C TRP A 120 -2.05 -21.06 4.53
N LEU A 121 -2.17 -19.77 4.20
CA LEU A 121 -1.64 -19.22 2.95
C LEU A 121 -0.12 -19.43 2.83
N LEU A 122 0.62 -19.21 3.92
CA LEU A 122 2.07 -19.43 3.97
C LEU A 122 2.41 -20.90 3.65
N GLN A 123 1.64 -21.85 4.19
CA GLN A 123 1.83 -23.28 3.88
C GLN A 123 1.60 -23.59 2.40
N GLN A 124 0.60 -22.99 1.76
CA GLN A 124 0.36 -23.18 0.32
C GLN A 124 1.52 -22.68 -0.54
N VAL A 125 2.15 -21.57 -0.14
CA VAL A 125 3.31 -21.00 -0.85
C VAL A 125 4.57 -21.84 -0.63
N GLN A 126 4.78 -22.35 0.59
CA GLN A 126 5.95 -23.17 0.91
C GLN A 126 5.88 -24.58 0.30
N ALA A 127 4.67 -25.09 0.03
CA ALA A 127 4.46 -26.38 -0.61
C ALA A 127 4.46 -26.33 -2.15
N ALA A 128 4.54 -25.14 -2.75
CA ALA A 128 4.57 -24.92 -4.19
C ALA A 128 6.00 -24.97 -4.74
#